data_AF-A0A101XLF0-F1
#
_entry.id   AF-A0A101XLF0-F1
#
_cell.length_a   1.000
_cell.length_b   1.000
_cell.length_c   1.000
_cell.angle_alpha   90.00
_cell.angle_beta   90.00
_cell.angle_gamma   90.00
#
_symmetry.space_group_name_H-M   'P 1'
#
loop_
_entity.id
_entity.type
_entity.pdbx_description
1 polymer ?
#
loop_
_entity_poly.entity_id
_entity_poly.type
_entity_poly.pdbx_seq_one_letter_code
_entity_poly.pdbx_strand_id
1 'polypeptide(L)'
;MSNQNLTDKVIQQVTQRLIEWGFTNHHTEEYGREKVLIIEFKEDLALYVSVACEGNECGVDYAIGDENFTIRPEHVNELPSVIELLRKVNDEIMRVLRQGQ
;
A
#
# COMPACT_ATOMS: atom_id res chain seq x y z
N MET A 1 19.29 -11.02 6.73
CA MET A 1 17.87 -10.90 7.10
C MET A 1 17.10 -11.87 6.21
N SER A 2 16.11 -12.60 6.72
CA SER A 2 15.26 -13.45 5.86
C SER A 2 14.42 -12.55 4.93
N ASN A 3 14.09 -13.02 3.72
CA ASN A 3 13.38 -12.25 2.70
C ASN A 3 12.00 -11.73 3.17
N GLN A 4 11.30 -12.46 4.05
CA GLN A 4 10.06 -12.02 4.71
C GLN A 4 10.25 -10.76 5.58
N ASN A 5 11.44 -10.58 6.15
CA ASN A 5 11.71 -9.53 7.12
C ASN A 5 11.68 -8.13 6.48
N LEU A 6 12.07 -8.00 5.20
CA LEU A 6 12.01 -6.71 4.51
C LEU A 6 10.59 -6.36 4.06
N THR A 7 9.83 -7.30 3.52
CA THR A 7 8.40 -7.11 3.21
C THR A 7 7.63 -6.68 4.46
N ASP A 8 7.83 -7.39 5.57
CA ASP A 8 7.20 -7.08 6.86
C ASP A 8 7.55 -5.69 7.37
N LYS A 9 8.84 -5.32 7.27
CA LYS A 9 9.32 -3.98 7.66
C LYS A 9 8.66 -2.88 6.84
N VAL A 10 8.54 -3.06 5.51
CA VAL A 10 7.89 -2.08 4.63
C VAL A 10 6.43 -1.89 5.04
N ILE A 11 5.67 -2.99 5.13
CA ILE A 11 4.26 -2.95 5.51
C ILE A 11 4.09 -2.30 6.89
N GLN A 12 4.86 -2.71 7.89
CA GLN A 12 4.77 -2.15 9.24
C GLN A 12 5.03 -0.64 9.27
N GLN A 13 6.05 -0.15 8.54
CA GLN A 13 6.37 1.26 8.49
C GLN A 13 5.28 2.07 7.77
N VAL A 14 4.77 1.57 6.64
CA VAL A 14 3.70 2.25 5.91
C VAL A 14 2.41 2.30 6.73
N THR A 15 2.00 1.18 7.33
CA THR A 15 0.83 1.10 8.23
C THR A 15 0.93 2.11 9.38
N GLN A 16 2.11 2.24 10.00
CA GLN A 16 2.33 3.23 11.05
C GLN A 16 2.13 4.67 10.52
N ARG A 17 2.62 4.98 9.31
CA ARG A 17 2.40 6.30 8.68
C ARG A 17 0.96 6.56 8.32
N LEU A 18 0.23 5.56 7.84
CA LEU A 18 -1.20 5.69 7.54
C LEU A 18 -1.98 6.14 8.78
N ILE A 19 -1.70 5.54 9.93
CA ILE A 19 -2.29 5.94 11.22
C ILE A 19 -1.93 7.40 11.55
N GLU A 20 -0.67 7.79 11.40
CA GLU A 20 -0.22 9.17 11.63
C GLU A 20 -0.87 10.19 10.68
N TRP A 21 -1.19 9.78 9.45
CA TRP A 21 -1.87 10.60 8.45
C TRP A 21 -3.40 10.57 8.58
N GLY A 22 -3.95 9.81 9.54
CA GLY A 22 -5.38 9.71 9.79
C GLY A 22 -6.13 8.66 8.95
N PHE A 23 -5.43 7.81 8.22
CA PHE A 23 -6.01 6.72 7.42
C PHE A 23 -6.05 5.43 8.24
N THR A 24 -7.07 5.30 9.10
CA THR A 24 -7.19 4.14 10.01
C THR A 24 -7.98 2.98 9.45
N ASN A 25 -8.69 3.15 8.34
CA ASN A 25 -9.43 2.08 7.69
C ASN A 25 -8.52 1.37 6.67
N HIS A 26 -7.73 0.43 7.15
CA HIS A 26 -6.84 -0.38 6.33
C HIS A 26 -6.62 -1.75 6.97
N HIS A 27 -6.26 -2.73 6.16
CA HIS A 27 -5.86 -4.05 6.61
C HIS A 27 -4.81 -4.62 5.65
N THR A 28 -4.18 -5.73 6.04
CA THR A 28 -3.16 -6.40 5.24
C THR A 28 -3.56 -7.84 4.99
N GLU A 29 -3.52 -8.24 3.73
CA GLU A 29 -3.68 -9.62 3.31
C GLU A 29 -2.33 -10.23 2.93
N GLU A 30 -2.17 -11.53 3.17
CA GLU A 30 -0.91 -12.25 2.94
C GLU A 30 -1.09 -13.31 1.86
N TYR A 31 -0.26 -13.23 0.82
CA TYR A 31 -0.25 -14.14 -0.32
C TYR A 31 1.14 -14.77 -0.46
N GLY A 32 1.44 -15.72 0.41
CA GLY A 32 2.74 -16.39 0.45
C GLY A 32 3.87 -15.46 0.89
N ARG A 33 4.61 -14.89 -0.07
CA ARG A 33 5.71 -13.91 0.18
C ARG A 33 5.32 -12.47 -0.11
N GLU A 34 4.17 -12.28 -0.74
CA GLU A 34 3.57 -11.00 -1.05
C GLU A 34 2.65 -10.57 0.07
N LYS A 35 2.64 -9.28 0.37
CA LYS A 35 1.65 -8.66 1.25
C LYS A 35 0.94 -7.56 0.50
N VAL A 36 -0.38 -7.54 0.62
CA VAL A 36 -1.23 -6.52 0.01
C VAL A 36 -1.82 -5.67 1.13
N LEU A 37 -1.42 -4.41 1.19
CA LEU A 37 -2.01 -3.42 2.07
C LEU A 37 -3.20 -2.78 1.35
N ILE A 38 -4.38 -2.93 1.94
CA ILE A 38 -5.64 -2.43 1.40
C ILE A 38 -6.07 -1.23 2.26
N ILE A 39 -6.19 -0.07 1.62
CA ILE A 39 -6.53 1.20 2.28
C ILE A 39 -7.88 1.68 1.74
N GLU A 40 -8.90 1.62 2.58
CA GLU A 40 -10.29 1.89 2.19
C GLU A 40 -10.64 3.37 2.37
N PHE A 41 -11.14 3.99 1.30
CA PHE A 41 -11.57 5.39 1.32
C PHE A 41 -13.09 5.52 1.49
N LYS A 42 -13.83 4.68 0.77
CA LYS A 42 -15.29 4.59 0.75
C LYS A 42 -15.68 3.13 0.49
N GLU A 43 -16.97 2.83 0.66
CA GLU A 43 -17.55 1.61 0.09
C GLU A 43 -17.21 1.56 -1.41
N ASP A 44 -16.72 0.42 -1.90
CA ASP A 44 -16.32 0.21 -3.30
C ASP A 44 -15.20 1.14 -3.84
N LEU A 45 -14.35 1.71 -2.96
CA LEU A 45 -13.14 2.43 -3.37
C LEU A 45 -11.99 2.25 -2.36
N ALA A 46 -10.93 1.55 -2.80
CA ALA A 46 -9.71 1.34 -2.04
C ALA A 46 -8.44 1.58 -2.89
N LEU A 47 -7.33 1.83 -2.20
CA LEU A 47 -5.98 1.75 -2.73
C LEU A 47 -5.35 0.42 -2.27
N TYR A 48 -4.93 -0.37 -3.24
CA TYR A 48 -4.21 -1.63 -3.03
C TYR A 48 -2.73 -1.40 -3.27
N VAL A 49 -1.91 -1.83 -2.31
CA VAL A 49 -0.45 -1.72 -2.37
C VAL A 49 0.14 -3.10 -2.15
N SER A 50 0.57 -3.74 -3.23
CA SER A 50 1.25 -5.02 -3.17
C SER A 50 2.75 -4.80 -2.97
N VAL A 51 3.34 -5.55 -2.04
CA VAL A 51 4.78 -5.54 -1.77
C VAL A 51 5.30 -6.98 -1.68
N ALA A 52 6.31 -7.29 -2.47
CA ALA A 52 7.01 -8.57 -2.42
C ALA A 52 8.52 -8.37 -2.56
N CYS A 53 9.29 -8.72 -1.52
CA CYS A 53 10.74 -8.61 -1.54
C CYS A 53 11.45 -9.97 -1.69
N GLU A 54 12.47 -10.02 -2.53
CA GLU A 54 13.35 -11.16 -2.77
C GLU A 54 14.82 -10.72 -2.65
N GLY A 55 15.51 -11.17 -1.61
CA GLY A 55 16.86 -10.68 -1.31
C GLY A 55 16.84 -9.18 -0.98
N ASN A 56 17.50 -8.38 -1.81
CA ASN A 56 17.56 -6.91 -1.67
C ASN A 56 16.69 -6.16 -2.69
N GLU A 57 15.91 -6.89 -3.50
CA GLU A 57 15.02 -6.32 -4.50
C GLU A 57 13.57 -6.46 -4.02
N CYS A 58 12.75 -5.42 -4.24
CA CYS A 58 11.34 -5.44 -3.91
C CYS A 58 10.52 -5.02 -5.12
N GLY A 59 9.52 -5.83 -5.47
CA GLY A 59 8.43 -5.44 -6.35
C GLY A 59 7.37 -4.70 -5.53
N VAL A 60 6.87 -3.58 -6.08
CA VAL A 60 5.79 -2.80 -5.49
C VAL A 60 4.81 -2.42 -6.59
N ASP A 61 3.57 -2.88 -6.46
CA ASP A 61 2.50 -2.64 -7.42
C ASP A 61 1.33 -1.93 -6.75
N TYR A 62 0.61 -1.12 -7.51
CA TYR A 62 -0.50 -0.30 -7.03
C TYR A 62 -1.75 -0.53 -7.88
N ALA A 63 -2.90 -0.60 -7.24
CA ALA A 63 -4.21 -0.56 -7.91
C ALA A 63 -5.20 0.32 -7.15
N ILE A 64 -6.14 0.93 -7.86
CA ILE A 64 -7.20 1.76 -7.29
C ILE A 64 -8.54 1.28 -7.85
N GLY A 65 -9.51 1.05 -6.98
CA GLY A 65 -10.86 0.64 -7.36
C GLY A 65 -11.55 -0.16 -6.27
N ASP A 66 -12.60 -0.87 -6.65
CA ASP A 66 -13.20 -1.95 -5.87
C ASP A 66 -12.38 -3.25 -5.99
N GLU A 67 -12.94 -4.36 -5.48
CA GLU A 67 -12.35 -5.71 -5.59
C GLU A 67 -12.11 -6.19 -7.04
N ASN A 68 -12.78 -5.58 -8.02
CA ASN A 68 -12.63 -5.86 -9.44
C ASN A 68 -11.79 -4.78 -10.16
N PHE A 69 -11.11 -3.92 -9.41
CA PHE A 69 -10.34 -2.77 -9.91
C PHE A 69 -11.16 -1.82 -10.79
N THR A 70 -12.45 -1.72 -10.49
CA THR A 70 -13.37 -0.81 -11.16
C THR A 70 -13.59 0.42 -10.29
N ILE A 71 -13.70 1.59 -10.91
CA ILE A 71 -14.04 2.84 -10.23
C ILE A 71 -15.45 3.22 -10.65
N ARG A 72 -16.37 3.28 -9.69
CA ARG A 72 -17.73 3.74 -9.97
C ARG A 72 -17.78 5.24 -10.25
N PRO A 73 -18.69 5.72 -11.12
CA PRO A 73 -18.76 7.14 -11.50
C PRO A 73 -18.83 8.11 -10.32
N GLU A 74 -19.54 7.74 -9.24
CA GLU A 74 -19.68 8.52 -8.00
C GLU A 74 -18.36 8.74 -7.26
N HIS A 75 -17.33 7.93 -7.53
CA HIS A 75 -16.02 7.99 -6.87
C HIS A 75 -14.93 8.64 -7.71
N VAL A 76 -15.20 8.99 -8.98
CA VAL A 76 -14.19 9.58 -9.89
C VAL A 76 -13.61 10.88 -9.32
N ASN A 77 -14.43 11.69 -8.64
CA ASN A 77 -13.99 12.95 -8.04
C ASN A 77 -13.13 12.77 -6.77
N GLU A 78 -13.08 11.57 -6.20
CA GLU A 78 -12.23 11.23 -5.05
C GLU A 78 -10.81 10.82 -5.47
N LEU A 79 -10.60 10.48 -6.74
CA LEU A 79 -9.31 10.05 -7.27
C LEU A 79 -8.14 11.00 -6.96
N PRO A 80 -8.28 12.34 -6.99
CA PRO A 80 -7.20 13.22 -6.57
C PRO A 80 -6.69 12.94 -5.15
N SER A 81 -7.59 12.69 -4.20
CA SER A 81 -7.26 12.36 -2.81
C SER A 81 -6.58 10.99 -2.70
N VAL A 82 -7.07 10.00 -3.46
CA VAL A 82 -6.47 8.66 -3.51
C VAL A 82 -5.06 8.72 -4.10
N ILE A 83 -4.86 9.47 -5.19
CA ILE A 83 -3.55 9.66 -5.82
C ILE A 83 -2.60 10.41 -4.89
N GLU A 84 -3.07 11.40 -4.12
CA GLU A 84 -2.23 12.07 -3.13
C GLU A 84 -1.72 11.08 -2.07
N LEU A 85 -2.60 10.21 -1.56
CA LEU A 85 -2.18 9.17 -0.60
C LEU A 85 -1.22 8.17 -1.25
N LEU A 86 -1.50 7.70 -2.46
CA LEU A 86 -0.62 6.80 -3.21
C LEU A 86 0.79 7.37 -3.29
N ARG A 87 0.93 8.67 -3.60
CA ARG A 87 2.24 9.34 -3.66
C ARG A 87 2.94 9.33 -2.29
N LYS A 88 2.22 9.63 -1.20
CA LYS A 88 2.78 9.58 0.17
C LYS A 88 3.23 8.17 0.56
N VAL A 89 2.42 7.16 0.26
CA VAL A 89 2.75 5.76 0.52
C VAL A 89 3.98 5.35 -0.29
N ASN A 90 4.04 5.66 -1.58
CA ASN A 90 5.20 5.37 -2.41
C ASN A 90 6.48 6.02 -1.88
N ASP A 91 6.41 7.30 -1.49
CA ASP A 91 7.57 8.00 -0.93
C ASP A 91 8.07 7.33 0.36
N GLU A 92 7.17 6.86 1.22
CA GLU A 92 7.53 6.13 2.44
C GLU A 92 8.13 4.76 2.14
N ILE A 93 7.54 3.99 1.21
CA ILE A 93 8.09 2.72 0.76
C ILE A 93 9.52 2.93 0.24
N MET A 94 9.71 3.89 -0.66
CA MET A 94 11.02 4.21 -1.22
C MET A 94 12.01 4.70 -0.16
N ARG A 95 11.56 5.41 0.88
CA ARG A 95 12.38 5.79 2.03
C ARG A 95 12.86 4.56 2.80
N VAL A 96 11.97 3.60 3.08
CA VAL A 96 12.31 2.37 3.82
C VAL A 96 13.27 1.50 3.02
N LEU A 97 13.04 1.35 1.72
CA LEU A 97 13.90 0.54 0.84
C LEU A 97 15.33 1.11 0.75
N ARG A 98 15.49 2.44 0.69
CA ARG A 98 16.83 3.08 0.72
C ARG A 98 17.58 2.92 2.03
N GLN A 99 16.88 2.69 3.15
CA GLN A 99 17.50 2.46 4.46
C GLN A 99 17.85 0.98 4.70
N GLY A 100 17.35 0.08 3.87
CA GLY A 100 17.63 -1.36 3.94
C GLY A 100 18.80 -1.82 3.06
N GLN A 101 19.33 -0.93 2.23
CA GLN A 101 20.56 -1.12 1.43
C GLN A 101 21.79 -0.69 2.23
#